data_AF-A0A8C6T9R4-F1
#
_entry.id   AF-A0A8C6T9R4-F1
#
_cell.length_a   1.000
_cell.length_b   1.000
_cell.length_c   1.000
_cell.angle_alpha   90.00
_cell.angle_beta   90.00
_cell.angle_gamma   90.00
#
_symmetry.space_group_name_H-M   'P 1'
#
loop_
_entity.id
_entity.type
_entity.pdbx_description
1 polymer ?
#
loop_
_entity_poly.entity_id
_entity_poly.type
_entity_poly.pdbx_seq_one_letter_code
_entity_poly.pdbx_strand_id
1 'polypeptide(L)'
;MLSEEQFLCSICLEVFSEPVSTPCGHNFCNAASLRPGTLMRAASAPCKKNVGQSLQQHFQKAKTKAIKTILIVILICVVCSVFRQIPPMDRVRSLQQFAVDVTLDPDTVHYADGWTIGWWFRDSPQRFTKYAMVLGKQSFSSGRFYFEVQVKGKTDWALGVARESVNRKGEIKLSPKDGFWTIALRNRDEYIACGVRLSPQRPPQKVGVFVDYGAGLVSFYDVDSADLLYSFTNCSFREKLFPLFDPCHNDRGTNSAPLIISAVETK
;
A
#
# COMPACT_ATOMS: atom_id res chain seq x y z
N MET A 1 -5.57 21.69 60.14
CA MET A 1 -5.53 20.52 59.25
C MET A 1 -6.69 20.67 58.28
N LEU A 2 -6.43 20.74 56.98
CA LEU A 2 -7.48 20.80 55.96
C LEU A 2 -8.02 19.39 55.75
N SER A 3 -9.34 19.19 55.78
CA SER A 3 -9.97 17.87 55.67
C SER A 3 -9.81 17.25 54.27
N GLU A 4 -9.65 15.93 54.19
CA GLU A 4 -9.46 15.17 52.93
C GLU A 4 -10.61 15.35 51.92
N GLU A 5 -11.77 15.84 52.37
CA GLU A 5 -12.94 16.13 51.55
C GLU A 5 -12.72 17.26 50.52
N GLN A 6 -11.70 18.11 50.68
CA GLN A 6 -11.42 19.23 49.78
C GLN A 6 -10.77 18.81 48.44
N PHE A 7 -10.28 17.58 48.33
CA PHE A 7 -9.57 17.08 47.14
C PHE A 7 -10.42 16.14 46.27
N LEU A 8 -11.69 15.95 46.62
CA LEU A 8 -12.60 15.04 45.94
C LEU A 8 -13.44 15.77 44.90
N CYS A 9 -13.54 15.19 43.71
CA CYS A 9 -14.43 15.67 42.67
C CYS A 9 -15.89 15.41 43.03
N SER A 10 -16.72 16.44 43.00
CA SER A 10 -18.15 16.35 43.34
C SER A 10 -18.98 15.50 42.36
N ILE A 11 -18.40 15.07 41.23
CA ILE A 11 -19.07 14.27 40.19
C ILE A 11 -18.75 12.79 40.37
N CYS A 12 -17.46 12.41 40.41
CA CYS A 12 -17.04 11.02 40.59
C CYS A 12 -16.81 10.60 42.04
N LEU A 13 -16.74 11.55 42.98
CA LEU A 13 -16.37 11.35 44.39
C LEU A 13 -14.96 10.73 44.57
N GLU A 14 -14.10 10.85 43.55
CA GLU A 14 -12.70 10.43 43.58
C GLU A 14 -11.78 11.66 43.59
N VAL A 15 -10.50 11.46 43.92
CA VAL A 15 -9.48 12.52 43.84
C VAL A 15 -9.39 13.07 42.42
N PHE A 16 -9.23 14.39 42.26
CA PHE A 16 -9.19 15.02 40.95
C PHE A 16 -8.15 14.40 40.00
N SER A 17 -8.61 13.97 38.83
CA SER A 17 -7.78 13.56 37.71
C SER A 17 -8.00 14.55 36.56
N GLU A 18 -6.97 15.31 36.20
CA GLU A 18 -7.03 16.44 35.25
C GLU A 18 -8.15 17.44 35.59
N PRO A 19 -8.02 18.20 36.70
CA PRO A 19 -9.06 19.11 37.13
C PRO A 19 -9.31 20.23 36.12
N VAL A 20 -10.58 20.46 35.79
CA VAL A 20 -11.05 21.59 35.01
C VAL A 20 -11.68 22.59 35.96
N SER A 21 -11.11 23.79 36.02
CA SER A 21 -11.66 24.91 36.77
C SER A 21 -12.73 25.64 35.97
N THR A 22 -13.86 25.91 36.61
CA THR A 22 -14.93 26.72 36.03
C THR A 22 -14.78 28.19 36.44
N PRO A 23 -15.25 29.16 35.63
CA PRO A 23 -15.23 30.57 36.00
C PRO A 23 -16.00 30.91 37.30
N CYS A 24 -16.90 30.02 37.75
CA CYS A 24 -17.58 30.14 39.03
C CYS A 24 -16.78 29.52 40.21
N GLY A 25 -15.51 29.18 40.01
CA GLY A 25 -14.59 28.72 41.06
C GLY A 25 -14.68 27.25 41.45
N HIS A 26 -15.54 26.45 40.80
CA HIS A 26 -15.66 25.02 41.08
C HIS A 26 -14.74 24.19 40.18
N ASN A 27 -14.16 23.12 40.74
CA ASN A 27 -13.26 22.19 40.04
C ASN A 27 -13.92 20.82 39.86
N PHE A 28 -13.73 20.20 38.69
CA PHE A 28 -14.26 18.86 38.35
C PHE A 28 -13.24 18.06 37.54
N CYS A 29 -13.30 16.72 37.55
CA CYS A 29 -12.46 15.90 36.65
C CYS A 29 -12.87 16.11 35.18
N ASN A 30 -11.89 16.07 34.28
CA ASN A 30 -12.13 16.09 32.84
C ASN A 30 -13.14 15.00 32.43
N ALA A 31 -14.13 15.37 31.60
CA ALA A 31 -15.20 14.46 31.18
C ALA A 31 -14.68 13.23 30.40
N ALA A 32 -13.53 13.36 29.72
CA ALA A 32 -12.87 12.24 29.04
C ALA A 32 -12.33 11.17 30.01
N SER A 33 -12.18 11.51 31.29
CA SER A 33 -11.62 10.64 32.35
C SER A 33 -12.71 10.04 33.24
N LEU A 34 -13.99 10.37 33.02
CA LEU A 34 -15.12 9.87 33.80
C LEU A 34 -15.64 8.54 33.24
N ARG A 35 -16.02 7.61 34.14
CA ARG A 35 -16.65 6.34 33.75
C ARG A 35 -18.03 6.57 33.09
N PRO A 36 -18.46 5.72 32.13
CA PRO A 36 -19.71 5.92 31.38
C PRO A 36 -20.98 6.09 32.24
N GLY A 37 -21.02 5.51 33.44
CA GLY A 37 -22.16 5.59 34.37
C GLY A 37 -22.25 6.87 35.21
N THR A 38 -21.22 7.72 35.21
CA THR A 38 -21.16 8.90 36.10
C THR A 38 -21.87 10.14 35.52
N LEU A 39 -22.31 10.08 34.26
CA LEU A 39 -22.96 11.18 33.54
C LEU A 39 -24.30 11.61 34.15
N MET A 40 -25.04 10.71 34.83
CA MET A 40 -26.30 11.08 35.49
C MET A 40 -26.10 11.99 36.71
N ARG A 41 -24.96 11.92 37.41
CA ARG A 41 -24.64 12.81 38.54
C ARG A 41 -24.20 14.22 38.11
N ALA A 42 -23.67 14.36 36.89
CA ALA A 42 -23.30 15.66 36.34
C ALA A 42 -24.53 16.56 36.06
N ALA A 43 -25.70 15.97 35.83
CA ALA A 43 -26.96 16.70 35.61
C ALA A 43 -27.51 17.37 36.89
N SER A 44 -27.10 16.90 38.07
CA SER A 44 -27.45 17.45 39.39
C SER A 44 -26.45 18.47 39.94
N ALA A 45 -25.34 18.74 39.22
CA ALA A 45 -24.34 19.70 39.67
C ALA A 45 -24.86 21.15 39.64
N PRO A 46 -24.50 22.00 40.62
CA PRO A 46 -25.03 23.36 40.77
C PRO A 46 -24.71 24.29 39.58
N CYS A 47 -23.72 23.97 38.74
CA CYS A 47 -23.33 24.77 37.59
C CYS A 47 -23.82 24.18 36.25
N LYS A 48 -25.12 24.32 35.97
CA LYS A 48 -25.78 23.76 34.77
C LYS A 48 -25.31 24.34 33.42
N LYS A 49 -24.64 25.51 33.40
CA LYS A 49 -24.33 26.23 32.14
C LYS A 49 -23.11 25.69 31.38
N ASN A 50 -22.09 25.16 32.07
CA ASN A 50 -20.80 24.84 31.43
C ASN A 50 -20.65 23.36 31.01
N VAL A 51 -21.33 22.44 31.70
CA VAL A 51 -21.35 21.00 31.33
C VAL A 51 -22.05 20.79 29.98
N GLY A 52 -23.14 21.54 29.73
CA GLY A 52 -23.87 21.50 28.46
C GLY A 52 -23.03 21.97 27.27
N GLN A 53 -22.22 23.03 27.43
CA GLN A 53 -21.37 23.57 26.36
C GLN A 53 -20.23 22.61 25.98
N SER A 54 -19.59 21.96 26.97
CA SER A 54 -18.53 20.97 26.72
C SER A 54 -19.08 19.72 26.02
N LEU A 55 -20.23 19.21 26.47
CA LEU A 55 -20.91 18.10 25.80
C LEU A 55 -21.35 18.48 24.38
N GLN A 56 -21.93 19.66 24.17
CA GLN A 56 -22.31 20.16 22.85
C GLN A 56 -21.11 20.26 21.90
N GLN A 57 -19.96 20.77 22.35
CA GLN A 57 -18.74 20.82 21.54
C GLN A 57 -18.22 19.42 21.21
N HIS A 58 -18.25 18.49 22.17
CA HIS A 58 -17.86 17.09 21.93
C HIS A 58 -18.78 16.42 20.91
N PHE A 59 -20.11 16.56 21.06
CA PHE A 59 -21.10 16.06 20.10
C PHE A 59 -20.94 16.71 18.72
N GLN A 60 -20.64 18.02 18.64
CA GLN A 60 -20.43 18.71 17.37
C GLN A 60 -19.15 18.23 16.69
N LYS A 61 -18.04 18.09 17.42
CA LYS A 61 -16.79 17.51 16.89
C LYS A 61 -16.97 16.07 16.43
N ALA A 62 -17.70 15.26 17.20
CA ALA A 62 -18.04 13.88 16.84
C ALA A 62 -18.92 13.81 15.58
N LYS A 63 -19.94 14.68 15.48
CA LYS A 63 -20.77 14.84 14.26
C LYS A 63 -19.92 15.24 13.06
N THR A 64 -19.05 16.23 13.18
CA THR A 64 -18.18 16.67 12.08
C THR A 64 -17.19 15.57 11.65
N LYS A 65 -16.62 14.82 12.60
CA LYS A 65 -15.76 13.67 12.31
C LYS A 65 -16.55 12.56 11.60
N ALA A 66 -17.72 12.21 12.11
CA ALA A 66 -18.61 11.22 11.49
C ALA A 66 -19.03 11.64 10.08
N ILE A 67 -19.44 12.90 9.87
CA ILE A 67 -19.80 13.44 8.56
C ILE A 67 -18.61 13.38 7.59
N LYS A 68 -17.40 13.78 8.02
CA LYS A 68 -16.19 13.65 7.19
C LYS A 68 -15.90 12.19 6.83
N THR A 69 -15.99 11.27 7.79
CA THR A 69 -15.79 9.84 7.52
C THR A 69 -16.85 9.30 6.55
N ILE A 70 -18.12 9.64 6.74
CA ILE A 70 -19.22 9.25 5.84
C ILE A 70 -19.01 9.83 4.44
N LEU A 71 -18.64 11.11 4.31
CA LEU A 71 -18.33 11.75 3.03
C LEU A 71 -17.17 11.06 2.31
N ILE A 72 -16.10 10.69 3.02
CA ILE A 72 -14.97 9.95 2.45
C ILE A 72 -15.44 8.57 1.97
N VAL A 73 -16.23 7.85 2.76
CA VAL A 73 -16.78 6.54 2.37
C VAL A 73 -17.68 6.68 1.14
N ILE A 74 -18.58 7.66 1.11
CA ILE A 74 -19.44 7.94 -0.04
C ILE A 74 -18.59 8.30 -1.26
N LEU A 75 -17.59 9.16 -1.12
CA LEU A 75 -16.70 9.55 -2.21
C LEU A 75 -15.95 8.33 -2.76
N ILE A 76 -15.40 7.47 -1.89
CA ILE A 76 -14.76 6.21 -2.29
C ILE A 76 -15.77 5.30 -2.99
N CYS A 77 -16.97 5.12 -2.43
CA CYS A 77 -18.02 4.30 -3.03
C CYS A 77 -18.44 4.82 -4.41
N VAL A 78 -18.57 6.14 -4.57
CA VAL A 78 -18.92 6.80 -5.85
C VAL A 78 -17.78 6.69 -6.85
N VAL A 79 -16.53 6.90 -6.43
CA VAL A 79 -15.37 6.69 -7.31
C VAL A 79 -15.29 5.23 -7.73
N CYS A 80 -15.46 4.28 -6.80
CA CYS A 80 -15.47 2.85 -7.11
C CYS A 80 -16.63 2.46 -8.04
N SER A 81 -17.82 3.03 -7.88
CA SER A 81 -18.97 2.74 -8.75
C SER A 81 -18.78 3.32 -10.14
N VAL A 82 -18.28 4.55 -10.26
CA VAL A 82 -17.92 5.16 -11.55
C VAL A 82 -16.81 4.36 -12.24
N PHE A 83 -15.77 3.94 -11.52
CA PHE A 83 -14.67 3.12 -12.09
C PHE A 83 -15.12 1.73 -12.53
N ARG A 84 -16.21 1.19 -11.94
CA ARG A 84 -16.86 -0.05 -12.37
C ARG A 84 -17.71 0.14 -13.62
N GLN A 85 -18.19 1.35 -13.89
CA GLN A 85 -18.97 1.68 -15.09
C GLN A 85 -18.10 1.95 -16.32
N ILE A 86 -16.80 2.27 -16.14
CA ILE A 86 -15.85 2.36 -17.24
C ILE A 86 -15.63 0.96 -17.83
N PRO A 87 -15.84 0.75 -19.15
CA PRO A 87 -15.56 -0.52 -19.79
C PRO A 87 -14.12 -0.96 -19.49
N PRO A 88 -13.87 -2.25 -19.17
CA PRO A 88 -12.53 -2.70 -18.77
C PRO A 88 -11.43 -2.21 -19.71
N MET A 89 -11.61 -2.38 -21.02
CA MET A 89 -10.63 -1.96 -22.04
C MET A 89 -10.29 -0.47 -22.01
N ASP A 90 -11.24 0.40 -21.68
CA ASP A 90 -11.00 1.84 -21.58
C ASP A 90 -10.12 2.18 -20.37
N ARG A 91 -10.11 1.34 -19.33
CA ARG A 91 -9.20 1.50 -18.19
C ARG A 91 -7.76 1.29 -18.61
N VAL A 92 -7.41 0.13 -19.20
CA VAL A 92 -6.03 -0.13 -19.62
C VAL A 92 -5.57 0.87 -20.68
N ARG A 93 -6.42 1.23 -21.65
CA ARG A 93 -6.11 2.29 -22.63
C ARG A 93 -5.79 3.62 -21.98
N SER A 94 -6.54 4.02 -20.95
CA SER A 94 -6.25 5.24 -20.21
C SER A 94 -4.92 5.18 -19.45
N LEU A 95 -4.40 4.00 -19.13
CA LEU A 95 -3.08 3.83 -18.49
C LEU A 95 -1.94 3.84 -19.50
N GLN A 96 -2.19 3.36 -20.73
CA GLN A 96 -1.20 3.33 -21.82
C GLN A 96 -0.70 4.73 -22.20
N GLN A 97 -1.44 5.81 -21.90
CA GLN A 97 -0.93 7.19 -22.05
C GLN A 97 0.29 7.49 -21.16
N PHE A 98 0.52 6.69 -20.10
CA PHE A 98 1.68 6.79 -19.22
C PHE A 98 2.76 5.75 -19.55
N ALA A 99 2.67 5.11 -20.72
CA ALA A 99 3.61 4.08 -21.11
C ALA A 99 5.04 4.60 -21.17
N VAL A 100 5.98 3.80 -20.67
CA VAL A 100 7.41 4.07 -20.72
C VAL A 100 8.13 2.92 -21.39
N ASP A 101 9.18 3.24 -22.17
CA ASP A 101 10.07 2.23 -22.72
C ASP A 101 11.02 1.74 -21.62
N VAL A 102 10.94 0.44 -21.30
CA VAL A 102 11.74 -0.19 -20.26
C VAL A 102 12.74 -1.13 -20.89
N THR A 103 14.02 -0.91 -20.59
CA THR A 103 15.12 -1.78 -20.99
C THR A 103 15.73 -2.43 -19.76
N LEU A 104 16.15 -3.68 -19.87
CA LEU A 104 16.83 -4.38 -18.76
C LEU A 104 18.21 -3.77 -18.52
N ASP A 105 18.60 -3.66 -17.24
CA ASP A 105 19.95 -3.25 -16.85
C ASP A 105 20.89 -4.47 -16.90
N PRO A 106 21.84 -4.53 -17.86
CA PRO A 106 22.74 -5.67 -18.01
C PRO A 106 23.64 -5.89 -16.78
N ASP A 107 23.89 -4.85 -15.99
CA ASP A 107 24.71 -4.97 -14.76
C ASP A 107 23.97 -5.70 -13.63
N THR A 108 22.64 -5.85 -13.77
CA THR A 108 21.79 -6.56 -12.80
C THR A 108 21.45 -7.99 -13.19
N VAL A 109 21.74 -8.40 -14.43
CA VAL A 109 21.39 -9.74 -14.95
C VAL A 109 22.17 -10.86 -14.25
N HIS A 110 21.45 -11.87 -13.76
CA HIS A 110 22.01 -13.13 -13.28
C HIS A 110 22.04 -14.15 -14.43
N TYR A 111 23.23 -14.54 -14.90
CA TYR A 111 23.38 -15.61 -15.88
C TYR A 111 23.48 -16.97 -15.18
N ALA A 112 22.51 -17.83 -15.40
CA ALA A 112 22.61 -19.29 -15.24
C ALA A 112 21.79 -19.85 -16.42
N ASP A 113 22.36 -20.54 -17.41
CA ASP A 113 23.04 -21.83 -17.28
C ASP A 113 24.07 -22.09 -18.42
N GLY A 114 25.18 -22.77 -18.12
CA GLY A 114 25.92 -23.57 -19.13
C GLY A 114 27.34 -23.12 -19.56
N TRP A 115 28.29 -23.07 -18.62
CA TRP A 115 29.76 -23.19 -18.77
C TRP A 115 30.43 -22.91 -20.13
N THR A 116 31.17 -21.81 -20.22
CA THR A 116 32.54 -21.85 -20.80
C THR A 116 33.44 -20.80 -20.13
N ILE A 117 34.25 -21.29 -19.19
CA ILE A 117 35.62 -20.86 -18.84
C ILE A 117 35.88 -19.35 -18.65
N GLY A 118 36.16 -18.95 -17.40
CA GLY A 118 37.13 -17.88 -17.15
C GLY A 118 36.70 -16.76 -16.21
N TRP A 119 36.67 -17.03 -14.90
CA TRP A 119 37.28 -16.14 -13.90
C TRP A 119 37.03 -14.62 -13.93
N TRP A 120 35.94 -14.05 -14.46
CA TRP A 120 35.67 -12.60 -14.35
C TRP A 120 34.18 -12.23 -14.42
N PHE A 121 33.40 -12.55 -13.38
CA PHE A 121 32.27 -11.69 -13.05
C PHE A 121 32.56 -11.08 -11.70
N ARG A 122 33.08 -9.85 -11.74
CA ARG A 122 33.30 -9.01 -10.56
C ARG A 122 31.96 -8.95 -9.81
N ASP A 123 31.89 -9.47 -8.59
CA ASP A 123 30.68 -9.36 -7.76
C ASP A 123 30.34 -7.88 -7.65
N SER A 124 29.25 -7.49 -8.31
CA SER A 124 28.77 -6.11 -8.27
C SER A 124 27.79 -6.00 -7.11
N PRO A 125 27.90 -4.96 -6.27
CA PRO A 125 26.88 -4.65 -5.28
C PRO A 125 25.47 -4.54 -5.89
N GLN A 126 25.39 -4.24 -7.19
CA GLN A 126 24.14 -4.06 -7.92
C GLN A 126 23.45 -5.38 -8.33
N ARG A 127 24.11 -6.54 -8.22
CA ARG A 127 23.56 -7.82 -8.68
C ARG A 127 22.88 -8.62 -7.57
N PHE A 128 21.74 -9.23 -7.90
CA PHE A 128 21.05 -10.21 -7.05
C PHE A 128 21.82 -11.53 -7.01
N THR A 129 22.14 -12.05 -5.82
CA THR A 129 23.02 -13.25 -5.72
C THR A 129 22.30 -14.59 -5.65
N LYS A 130 21.06 -14.63 -5.15
CA LYS A 130 20.30 -15.88 -4.98
C LYS A 130 19.19 -16.07 -6.02
N TYR A 131 18.69 -14.98 -6.59
CA TYR A 131 17.53 -14.98 -7.49
C TYR A 131 17.92 -14.43 -8.84
N ALA A 132 17.21 -14.87 -9.89
CA ALA A 132 17.41 -14.42 -11.27
C ALA A 132 16.82 -13.03 -11.55
N MET A 133 16.64 -12.22 -10.51
CA MET A 133 15.97 -10.92 -10.59
C MET A 133 16.83 -9.91 -11.33
N VAL A 134 16.18 -9.07 -12.14
CA VAL A 134 16.79 -8.02 -12.96
C VAL A 134 15.99 -6.74 -12.78
N LEU A 135 16.68 -5.60 -12.70
CA LEU A 135 16.04 -4.28 -12.68
C LEU A 135 15.99 -3.70 -14.08
N GLY A 136 14.99 -2.86 -14.33
CA GLY A 136 15.00 -1.94 -15.46
C GLY A 136 16.11 -0.90 -15.29
N LYS A 137 16.66 -0.42 -16.41
CA LYS A 137 17.64 0.67 -16.43
C LYS A 137 17.02 2.01 -16.05
N GLN A 138 15.76 2.21 -16.47
CA GLN A 138 14.97 3.39 -16.17
C GLN A 138 14.53 3.37 -14.70
N SER A 139 14.51 4.55 -14.08
CA SER A 139 14.07 4.72 -12.71
C SER A 139 13.24 5.98 -12.54
N PHE A 140 12.32 5.94 -11.60
CA PHE A 140 11.30 6.98 -11.44
C PHE A 140 11.19 7.41 -9.98
N SER A 141 11.29 8.71 -9.73
CA SER A 141 11.17 9.32 -8.40
C SER A 141 9.95 10.24 -8.27
N SER A 142 9.11 10.33 -9.30
CA SER A 142 7.89 11.12 -9.33
C SER A 142 7.00 10.71 -10.51
N GLY A 143 5.79 11.27 -10.57
CA GLY A 143 4.87 11.11 -11.70
C GLY A 143 4.16 9.76 -11.75
N ARG A 144 3.71 9.41 -12.95
CA ARG A 144 3.00 8.17 -13.27
C ARG A 144 3.72 7.47 -14.41
N PHE A 145 3.82 6.15 -14.35
CA PHE A 145 4.38 5.36 -15.43
C PHE A 145 3.69 4.00 -15.55
N TYR A 146 3.72 3.44 -16.75
CA TYR A 146 3.09 2.19 -17.10
C TYR A 146 4.01 1.35 -18.00
N PHE A 147 4.05 0.04 -17.80
CA PHE A 147 4.73 -0.88 -18.71
C PHE A 147 4.03 -2.23 -18.76
N GLU A 148 4.17 -2.93 -19.89
CA GLU A 148 3.55 -4.23 -20.13
C GLU A 148 4.59 -5.33 -20.25
N VAL A 149 4.30 -6.50 -19.67
CA VAL A 149 5.17 -7.68 -19.70
C VAL A 149 4.37 -8.89 -20.14
N GLN A 150 4.80 -9.52 -21.22
CA GLN A 150 4.28 -10.82 -21.62
C GLN A 150 4.83 -11.91 -20.70
N VAL A 151 3.92 -12.71 -20.16
CA VAL A 151 4.20 -13.85 -19.26
C VAL A 151 3.72 -15.18 -19.84
N LYS A 152 3.15 -15.15 -21.06
CA LYS A 152 2.64 -16.31 -21.78
C LYS A 152 3.60 -17.49 -21.80
N GLY A 153 3.11 -18.66 -21.41
CA GLY A 153 3.85 -19.91 -21.42
C GLY A 153 4.79 -20.11 -20.22
N LYS A 154 4.85 -19.16 -19.29
CA LYS A 154 5.59 -19.32 -18.03
C LYS A 154 4.75 -19.96 -16.94
N THR A 155 5.42 -20.67 -16.06
CA THR A 155 4.85 -21.40 -14.92
C THR A 155 5.32 -20.85 -13.58
N ASP A 156 6.37 -20.04 -13.59
CA ASP A 156 6.92 -19.36 -12.43
C ASP A 156 7.52 -18.01 -12.85
N TRP A 157 7.16 -16.93 -12.17
CA TRP A 157 7.70 -15.59 -12.39
C TRP A 157 7.31 -14.62 -11.28
N ALA A 158 8.07 -13.54 -11.11
CA ALA A 158 7.63 -12.37 -10.36
C ALA A 158 7.92 -11.09 -11.16
N LEU A 159 7.05 -10.09 -11.04
CA LEU A 159 7.26 -8.79 -11.68
C LEU A 159 6.61 -7.67 -10.88
N GLY A 160 7.11 -6.45 -11.06
CA GLY A 160 6.59 -5.25 -10.43
C GLY A 160 7.64 -4.16 -10.34
N VAL A 161 7.77 -3.52 -9.18
CA VAL A 161 8.78 -2.49 -8.94
C VAL A 161 9.52 -2.71 -7.62
N ALA A 162 10.77 -2.26 -7.58
CA ALA A 162 11.63 -2.27 -6.40
C ALA A 162 12.20 -0.86 -6.15
N ARG A 163 12.44 -0.51 -4.89
CA ARG A 163 13.19 0.70 -4.54
C ARG A 163 14.69 0.55 -4.86
N GLU A 164 15.40 1.67 -4.99
CA GLU A 164 16.84 1.71 -5.23
C GLU A 164 17.65 0.92 -4.18
N SER A 165 17.33 1.13 -2.90
CA SER A 165 18.04 0.57 -1.74
C SER A 165 17.68 -0.87 -1.36
N VAL A 166 16.94 -1.61 -2.19
CA VAL A 166 16.58 -2.99 -1.86
C VAL A 166 17.82 -3.85 -1.59
N ASN A 167 17.70 -4.76 -0.62
CA ASN A 167 18.71 -5.78 -0.42
C ASN A 167 18.76 -6.70 -1.65
N ARG A 168 19.97 -6.89 -2.18
CA ARG A 168 20.22 -7.76 -3.35
C ARG A 168 20.98 -9.04 -3.00
N LYS A 169 21.34 -9.24 -1.72
CA LYS A 169 22.19 -10.35 -1.30
C LYS A 169 21.44 -11.32 -0.40
N GLY A 170 21.62 -12.62 -0.65
CA GLY A 170 21.03 -13.67 0.18
C GLY A 170 19.53 -13.86 -0.05
N GLU A 171 18.79 -14.18 1.01
CA GLU A 171 17.35 -14.39 0.96
C GLU A 171 16.59 -13.06 0.89
N ILE A 172 15.62 -12.99 -0.01
CA ILE A 172 14.87 -11.77 -0.30
C ILE A 172 13.39 -12.05 -0.08
N LYS A 173 12.79 -11.20 0.76
CA LYS A 173 11.35 -11.20 0.97
C LYS A 173 10.70 -10.17 0.06
N LEU A 174 9.83 -10.64 -0.83
CA LEU A 174 9.05 -9.78 -1.72
C LEU A 174 7.90 -9.13 -0.95
N SER A 175 8.19 -8.03 -0.26
CA SER A 175 7.20 -7.25 0.48
C SER A 175 7.43 -5.74 0.36
N PRO A 176 6.36 -4.92 0.50
CA PRO A 176 6.51 -3.47 0.53
C PRO A 176 7.42 -2.97 1.65
N LYS A 177 7.48 -3.69 2.80
CA LYS A 177 8.37 -3.34 3.92
C LYS A 177 9.85 -3.45 3.53
N ASP A 178 10.16 -4.42 2.67
CA ASP A 178 11.50 -4.67 2.15
C ASP A 178 11.79 -3.84 0.89
N GLY A 179 10.78 -3.14 0.37
CA GLY A 179 10.88 -2.23 -0.78
C GLY A 179 10.50 -2.85 -2.11
N PHE A 180 9.70 -3.91 -2.10
CA PHE A 180 9.22 -4.61 -3.28
C PHE A 180 7.69 -4.54 -3.38
N TRP A 181 7.19 -4.09 -4.52
CA TRP A 181 5.76 -4.12 -4.87
C TRP A 181 5.62 -5.00 -6.10
N THR A 182 5.31 -6.28 -5.86
CA THR A 182 5.34 -7.32 -6.90
C THR A 182 4.14 -8.23 -6.78
N ILE A 183 3.77 -8.82 -7.92
CA ILE A 183 2.96 -10.03 -7.97
C ILE A 183 3.81 -11.17 -8.54
N ALA A 184 3.48 -12.40 -8.17
CA ALA A 184 4.18 -13.58 -8.63
C ALA A 184 3.21 -14.69 -9.01
N LEU A 185 3.60 -15.50 -9.99
CA LEU A 185 3.05 -16.83 -10.23
C LEU A 185 4.04 -17.84 -9.64
N ARG A 186 3.56 -18.76 -8.82
CA ARG A 186 4.31 -19.91 -8.29
C ARG A 186 3.57 -21.19 -8.64
N ASN A 187 4.30 -22.30 -8.75
CA ASN A 187 3.72 -23.64 -8.89
C ASN A 187 2.66 -23.75 -10.03
N ARG A 188 2.81 -22.99 -11.12
CA ARG A 188 1.94 -22.95 -12.32
C ARG A 188 0.60 -22.21 -12.18
N ASP A 189 -0.01 -22.16 -11.00
CA ASP A 189 -1.35 -21.57 -10.82
C ASP A 189 -1.51 -20.73 -9.54
N GLU A 190 -0.49 -20.64 -8.69
CA GLU A 190 -0.56 -19.85 -7.46
C GLU A 190 -0.12 -18.40 -7.71
N TYR A 191 -1.10 -17.52 -7.89
CA TYR A 191 -0.86 -16.08 -7.98
C TYR A 191 -0.81 -15.46 -6.59
N ILE A 192 0.25 -14.70 -6.28
CA ILE A 192 0.49 -14.15 -4.94
C ILE A 192 0.99 -12.70 -5.01
N ALA A 193 0.51 -11.84 -4.11
CA ALA A 193 1.03 -10.50 -3.87
C ALA A 193 1.30 -10.31 -2.37
N CYS A 194 2.57 -10.18 -1.96
CA CYS A 194 2.95 -9.99 -0.53
C CYS A 194 2.25 -10.97 0.44
N GLY A 195 2.17 -12.26 0.07
CA GLY A 195 1.50 -13.31 0.86
C GLY A 195 -0.02 -13.39 0.71
N VAL A 196 -0.65 -12.45 0.00
CA VAL A 196 -2.07 -12.51 -0.36
C VAL A 196 -2.22 -13.37 -1.62
N ARG A 197 -3.05 -14.41 -1.57
CA ARG A 197 -3.40 -15.21 -2.76
C ARG A 197 -4.36 -14.43 -3.66
N LEU A 198 -4.08 -14.43 -4.94
CA LEU A 198 -4.91 -13.83 -5.98
C LEU A 198 -5.66 -14.92 -6.74
N SER A 199 -6.86 -14.60 -7.20
CA SER A 199 -7.70 -15.50 -7.99
C SER A 199 -8.11 -14.83 -9.30
N PRO A 200 -7.19 -14.68 -10.27
CA PRO A 200 -7.55 -14.13 -11.56
C PRO A 200 -8.56 -15.05 -12.26
N GLN A 201 -9.52 -14.46 -12.99
CA GLN A 201 -10.57 -15.21 -13.69
C GLN A 201 -10.00 -16.20 -14.72
N ARG A 202 -8.86 -15.86 -15.32
CA ARG A 202 -8.08 -16.69 -16.23
C ARG A 202 -6.58 -16.40 -16.05
N PRO A 203 -5.69 -17.31 -16.47
CA PRO A 203 -4.26 -17.05 -16.46
C PRO A 203 -3.89 -15.87 -17.39
N PRO A 204 -3.35 -14.75 -16.85
CA PRO A 204 -2.96 -13.61 -17.67
C PRO A 204 -1.83 -14.03 -18.62
N GLN A 205 -1.93 -13.64 -19.89
CA GLN A 205 -0.85 -13.85 -20.87
C GLN A 205 0.09 -12.65 -20.91
N LYS A 206 -0.42 -11.49 -20.49
CA LYS A 206 0.30 -10.23 -20.42
C LYS A 206 -0.17 -9.44 -19.20
N VAL A 207 0.79 -8.90 -18.44
CA VAL A 207 0.55 -8.13 -17.23
C VAL A 207 0.98 -6.69 -17.44
N GLY A 208 0.09 -5.75 -17.15
CA GLY A 208 0.37 -4.33 -17.12
C GLY A 208 0.68 -3.88 -15.70
N VAL A 209 1.77 -3.13 -15.53
CA VAL A 209 2.18 -2.56 -14.23
C VAL A 209 2.04 -1.06 -14.31
N PHE A 210 1.18 -0.49 -13.47
CA PHE A 210 0.97 0.94 -13.34
C PHE A 210 1.46 1.43 -11.99
N VAL A 211 2.16 2.56 -12.00
CA VAL A 211 2.59 3.25 -10.78
C VAL A 211 2.12 4.69 -10.81
N ASP A 212 1.50 5.12 -9.71
CA ASP A 212 1.29 6.53 -9.39
C ASP A 212 2.13 6.86 -8.16
N TYR A 213 3.27 7.51 -8.39
CA TYR A 213 4.23 7.82 -7.34
C TYR A 213 3.63 8.81 -6.32
N GLY A 214 2.90 9.82 -6.79
CA GLY A 214 2.31 10.85 -5.93
C GLY A 214 1.17 10.30 -5.06
N ALA A 215 0.36 9.40 -5.63
CA ALA A 215 -0.73 8.75 -4.91
C ALA A 215 -0.30 7.56 -4.05
N GLY A 216 0.95 7.11 -4.15
CA GLY A 216 1.43 5.94 -3.41
C GLY A 216 0.79 4.63 -3.89
N LEU A 217 0.66 4.45 -5.20
CA LEU A 217 -0.09 3.35 -5.83
C LEU A 217 0.80 2.51 -6.73
N VAL A 218 0.70 1.18 -6.62
CA VAL A 218 1.19 0.22 -7.62
C VAL A 218 0.07 -0.75 -7.96
N SER A 219 -0.39 -0.76 -9.21
CA SER A 219 -1.51 -1.57 -9.67
C SER A 219 -1.09 -2.51 -10.81
N PHE A 220 -1.67 -3.70 -10.82
CA PHE A 220 -1.38 -4.76 -11.79
C PHE A 220 -2.65 -5.15 -12.52
N TYR A 221 -2.57 -5.30 -13.84
CA TYR A 221 -3.71 -5.58 -14.70
C TYR A 221 -3.43 -6.78 -15.61
N ASP A 222 -4.44 -7.61 -15.86
CA ASP A 222 -4.46 -8.47 -17.04
C ASP A 222 -4.72 -7.56 -18.23
N VAL A 223 -3.76 -7.41 -19.13
CA VAL A 223 -3.86 -6.48 -20.26
C VAL A 223 -4.96 -6.91 -21.24
N ASP A 224 -5.14 -8.22 -21.41
CA ASP A 224 -6.03 -8.76 -22.44
C ASP A 224 -7.52 -8.60 -22.06
N SER A 225 -7.87 -8.67 -20.77
CA SER A 225 -9.24 -8.42 -20.29
C SER A 225 -9.41 -7.08 -19.60
N ALA A 226 -8.30 -6.38 -19.35
CA ALA A 226 -8.25 -5.13 -18.60
C ALA A 226 -8.87 -5.23 -17.19
N ASP A 227 -8.69 -6.42 -16.58
CA ASP A 227 -9.06 -6.69 -15.20
C ASP A 227 -7.94 -6.28 -14.25
N LEU A 228 -8.31 -5.66 -13.13
CA LEU A 228 -7.37 -5.40 -12.04
C LEU A 228 -7.04 -6.71 -11.32
N LEU A 229 -5.77 -7.10 -11.35
CA LEU A 229 -5.25 -8.28 -10.64
C LEU A 229 -5.00 -7.97 -9.17
N TYR A 230 -4.31 -6.85 -8.89
CA TYR A 230 -3.99 -6.43 -7.53
C TYR A 230 -3.58 -4.96 -7.50
N SER A 231 -3.73 -4.31 -6.33
CA SER A 231 -3.23 -2.96 -6.12
C SER A 231 -2.66 -2.78 -4.71
N PHE A 232 -1.41 -2.33 -4.63
CA PHE A 232 -0.83 -1.79 -3.41
C PHE A 232 -1.21 -0.31 -3.29
N THR A 233 -1.83 0.05 -2.17
CA THR A 233 -2.27 1.42 -1.87
C THR A 233 -1.55 1.96 -0.64
N ASN A 234 -1.55 3.28 -0.44
CA ASN A 234 -0.91 3.95 0.70
C ASN A 234 0.60 3.64 0.80
N CYS A 235 1.26 3.46 -0.34
CA CYS A 235 2.70 3.27 -0.40
C CYS A 235 3.40 4.61 -0.11
N SER A 236 4.42 4.58 0.74
CA SER A 236 5.26 5.76 0.99
C SER A 236 6.56 5.62 0.22
N PHE A 237 6.59 6.12 -1.01
CA PHE A 237 7.80 6.13 -1.83
C PHE A 237 8.70 7.30 -1.43
N ARG A 238 9.98 7.03 -1.20
CA ARG A 238 10.98 8.04 -0.78
C ARG A 238 12.26 8.00 -1.61
N GLU A 239 12.30 7.09 -2.58
CA GLU A 239 13.46 6.72 -3.36
C GLU A 239 13.01 6.42 -4.79
N LYS A 240 13.98 6.33 -5.69
CA LYS A 240 13.71 5.88 -7.05
C LYS A 240 13.12 4.47 -7.04
N LEU A 241 12.10 4.27 -7.87
CA LEU A 241 11.54 2.98 -8.19
C LEU A 241 12.08 2.49 -9.53
N PHE A 242 12.43 1.22 -9.57
CA PHE A 242 12.92 0.51 -10.74
C PHE A 242 11.92 -0.59 -11.10
N PRO A 243 11.56 -0.75 -12.39
CA PRO A 243 10.91 -1.97 -12.86
C PRO A 243 11.72 -3.20 -12.44
N LEU A 244 11.05 -4.26 -12.04
CA LEU A 244 11.66 -5.48 -11.53
C LEU A 244 11.07 -6.69 -12.25
N PHE A 245 11.95 -7.58 -12.68
CA PHE A 245 11.60 -8.78 -13.42
C PHE A 245 12.34 -9.97 -12.83
N ASP A 246 11.62 -11.06 -12.55
CA ASP A 246 12.19 -12.33 -12.11
C ASP A 246 11.57 -13.43 -13.00
N PRO A 247 12.31 -13.96 -13.99
CA PRO A 247 11.83 -15.05 -14.83
C PRO A 247 11.77 -16.38 -14.08
N CYS A 248 12.34 -16.45 -12.86
CA CYS A 248 12.51 -17.64 -12.04
C CYS A 248 13.29 -18.75 -12.76
N HIS A 249 13.47 -19.89 -12.09
CA HIS A 249 14.23 -21.00 -12.67
C HIS A 249 13.48 -21.59 -13.88
N ASN A 250 14.22 -22.04 -14.88
CA ASN A 250 13.71 -22.76 -16.06
C ASN A 250 12.93 -24.07 -15.72
N ASP A 251 13.00 -24.59 -14.50
CA ASP A 251 12.36 -25.85 -14.05
C ASP A 251 12.37 -26.98 -15.11
N ARG A 252 13.58 -27.45 -15.43
CA ARG A 252 13.83 -28.51 -16.44
C ARG A 252 13.15 -28.26 -17.79
N GLY A 253 12.99 -27.00 -18.18
CA GLY A 253 12.40 -26.58 -19.45
C GLY A 253 10.92 -26.21 -19.37
N THR A 254 10.23 -26.54 -18.26
CA THR A 254 8.80 -26.26 -18.12
C THR A 254 8.47 -24.79 -17.87
N ASN A 255 9.48 -23.97 -17.53
CA ASN A 255 9.38 -22.51 -17.40
C ASN A 255 10.31 -21.77 -18.38
N SER A 256 10.64 -22.40 -19.51
CA SER A 256 11.61 -21.89 -20.49
C SER A 256 11.18 -20.64 -21.25
N ALA A 257 9.88 -20.32 -21.26
CA ALA A 257 9.39 -19.10 -21.90
C ALA A 257 10.00 -17.84 -21.24
N PRO A 258 10.42 -16.84 -22.04
CA PRO A 258 10.99 -15.61 -21.51
C PRO A 258 9.90 -14.68 -20.96
N LEU A 259 10.30 -13.78 -20.06
CA LEU A 259 9.55 -12.54 -19.84
C LEU A 259 9.90 -11.56 -20.96
N ILE A 260 8.90 -11.01 -21.65
CA ILE A 260 9.11 -10.07 -22.76
C ILE A 260 8.47 -8.74 -22.40
N ILE A 261 9.28 -7.69 -22.27
CA ILE A 261 8.78 -6.32 -22.14
C ILE A 261 8.15 -5.94 -23.47
N SER A 262 6.88 -5.58 -23.45
CA SER A 262 6.13 -5.24 -24.66
C SER A 262 6.19 -3.74 -24.92
N ALA A 263 6.48 -3.35 -26.16
CA ALA A 263 6.26 -1.98 -26.59
C ALA A 263 4.76 -1.67 -26.52
N VAL A 264 4.42 -0.53 -25.92
CA VAL A 264 3.06 -0.02 -25.85
C VAL A 264 2.92 1.04 -26.93
N GLU A 265 2.14 0.75 -27.96
CA GLU A 265 1.84 1.72 -29.01
C GLU A 265 0.89 2.79 -28.44
N THR A 266 1.43 3.97 -28.15
CA THR A 266 0.63 5.15 -27.83
C THR A 266 0.01 5.67 -29.12
N LYS A 267 -1.32 5.57 -29.25
CA LYS A 267 -2.09 6.22 -30.33
C LYS A 267 -2.25 7.71 -30.07
#